data_AF-A0A7X0AIA0-F1
#
_entry.id   AF-A0A7X0AIA0-F1
#
_cell.length_a   1.000
_cell.length_b   1.000
_cell.length_c   1.000
_cell.angle_alpha   90.00
_cell.angle_beta   90.00
_cell.angle_gamma   90.00
#
_symmetry.space_group_name_H-M   'P 1'
#
loop_
_entity.id
_entity.type
_entity.pdbx_description
1 polymer ?
#
loop_
_entity_poly.entity_id
_entity_poly.type
_entity_poly.pdbx_seq_one_letter_code
_entity_poly.pdbx_strand_id
1 'polypeptide(L)'
;MLTDRELANIKPKDRLFKITDRDGLYAAVLPSGNVSFRFDYRLNGRRETLAIGRYDPSYKLTRDPEALQYGVGLSLREARTLLDRARRDVERGVSPSRTKVEKRTIADEALSFAGWAVAYFAHKEDPKSGAEMLAESTLAFRRSTFRRVLDPAFGKLKLEEITPTRLKRLPPGNRLEALKGDRAGQYSIRLNDEFRVCFKWENAQPYNVEICDYH
;
A
#
# COMPACT_ATOMS: atom_id res chain seq x y z
N MET A 1 4.43 33.24 -12.16
CA MET A 1 3.68 31.96 -12.19
C MET A 1 4.30 31.10 -13.29
N LEU A 2 4.55 29.82 -13.04
CA LEU A 2 5.24 28.91 -13.97
C LEU A 2 4.42 28.61 -15.23
N THR A 3 5.11 28.16 -16.27
CA THR A 3 4.55 27.62 -17.51
C THR A 3 5.12 26.23 -17.82
N ASP A 4 4.39 25.43 -18.61
CA ASP A 4 4.91 24.13 -19.07
C ASP A 4 6.18 24.27 -19.92
N ARG A 5 6.28 25.35 -20.71
CA ARG A 5 7.49 25.62 -21.50
C ARG A 5 8.70 25.89 -20.61
N GLU A 6 8.54 26.65 -19.52
CA GLU A 6 9.63 26.84 -18.56
C GLU A 6 10.01 25.51 -17.94
N LEU A 7 9.04 24.76 -17.40
CA LEU A 7 9.28 23.48 -16.74
C LEU A 7 10.00 22.46 -17.62
N ALA A 8 9.60 22.34 -18.89
CA ALA A 8 10.22 21.43 -19.84
C ALA A 8 11.66 21.79 -20.20
N ASN A 9 12.05 23.07 -20.05
CA ASN A 9 13.37 23.57 -20.43
C ASN A 9 14.30 23.86 -19.25
N ILE A 10 13.84 23.61 -18.01
CA ILE A 10 14.68 23.77 -16.81
C ILE A 10 15.92 22.89 -16.91
N LYS A 11 17.08 23.49 -16.68
CA LYS A 11 18.34 22.76 -16.53
C LYS A 11 18.56 22.37 -15.06
N PRO A 12 18.89 21.10 -14.76
CA PRO A 12 19.28 20.72 -13.41
C PRO A 12 20.55 21.44 -12.98
N LYS A 13 20.74 21.51 -11.66
CA LYS A 13 21.94 22.05 -11.00
C LYS A 13 22.51 21.00 -10.07
N ASP A 14 23.68 21.27 -9.50
CA ASP A 14 24.40 20.37 -8.59
C ASP A 14 23.63 20.07 -7.30
N ARG A 15 22.62 20.89 -6.97
CA ARG A 15 21.78 20.76 -5.78
C ARG A 15 20.32 21.00 -6.12
N LEU A 16 19.43 20.44 -5.29
CA LEU A 16 18.00 20.70 -5.40
C LEU A 16 17.74 22.20 -5.25
N PHE A 17 16.93 22.75 -6.15
CA PHE A 17 16.45 24.12 -6.06
C PHE A 17 14.94 24.22 -6.28
N LYS A 18 14.34 25.28 -5.75
CA LYS A 18 12.89 25.53 -5.80
C LYS A 18 12.60 26.65 -6.79
N ILE A 19 11.54 26.49 -7.58
CA ILE A 19 10.95 27.57 -8.38
C ILE A 19 9.50 27.74 -7.96
N THR A 20 9.17 28.88 -7.38
CA THR A 20 7.83 29.16 -6.85
C THR A 20 6.80 29.32 -7.97
N ASP A 21 5.61 28.77 -7.77
CA ASP A 21 4.45 28.99 -8.65
C ASP A 21 3.46 29.99 -8.03
N ARG A 22 2.56 29.51 -7.16
CA ARG A 22 1.51 30.29 -6.48
C ARG A 22 1.10 29.61 -5.17
N ASP A 23 0.53 30.34 -4.21
CA ASP A 23 -0.13 29.78 -3.02
C ASP A 23 0.65 28.68 -2.28
N GLY A 24 1.98 28.82 -2.19
CA GLY A 24 2.86 27.81 -1.57
C GLY A 24 3.23 26.61 -2.45
N LEU A 25 2.64 26.49 -3.65
CA LEU A 25 3.08 25.55 -4.69
C LEU A 25 4.43 26.00 -5.28
N TYR A 26 5.33 25.04 -5.45
CA TYR A 26 6.60 25.24 -6.12
C TYR A 26 7.03 23.96 -6.86
N ALA A 27 7.85 24.13 -7.88
CA ALA A 27 8.58 23.06 -8.54
C ALA A 27 9.92 22.85 -7.84
N ALA A 28 10.16 21.65 -7.31
CA ALA A 28 11.45 21.20 -6.80
C ALA A 28 12.21 20.49 -7.92
N VAL A 29 13.32 21.06 -8.36
CA VAL A 29 14.16 20.52 -9.43
C VAL A 29 15.32 19.76 -8.78
N LEU A 30 15.38 18.45 -8.98
CA LEU A 30 16.45 17.60 -8.46
C LEU A 30 17.69 17.65 -9.37
N PRO A 31 18.89 17.34 -8.85
CA PRO A 31 20.09 17.21 -9.67
C PRO A 31 19.96 16.19 -10.82
N SER A 32 19.08 15.18 -10.66
CA SER A 32 18.77 14.21 -11.69
C SER A 32 17.94 14.76 -12.86
N GLY A 33 17.56 16.04 -12.85
CA GLY A 33 16.63 16.65 -13.82
C GLY A 33 15.15 16.41 -13.49
N ASN A 34 14.84 15.62 -12.47
CA ASN A 34 13.45 15.37 -12.08
C ASN A 34 12.84 16.63 -11.46
N VAL A 35 11.67 17.02 -11.96
CA VAL A 35 10.89 18.12 -11.39
C VAL A 35 9.71 17.56 -10.61
N SER A 36 9.54 18.00 -9.37
CA SER A 36 8.45 17.57 -8.49
C SER A 36 7.65 18.77 -7.99
N PHE A 37 6.33 18.76 -8.20
CA PHE A 37 5.44 19.74 -7.62
C PHE A 37 5.25 19.47 -6.12
N ARG A 38 5.44 20.51 -5.32
CA ARG A 38 5.32 20.45 -3.86
C ARG A 38 4.58 21.67 -3.34
N PHE A 39 3.84 21.48 -2.25
CA PHE A 39 3.08 22.53 -1.58
C PHE A 39 3.58 22.66 -0.13
N ASP A 40 4.17 23.81 0.19
CA ASP A 40 4.55 24.17 1.56
C ASP A 40 3.38 24.91 2.23
N TYR A 41 2.98 24.46 3.42
CA TYR A 41 1.88 25.06 4.20
C TYR A 41 2.17 25.06 5.69
N ARG A 42 1.32 25.76 6.46
CA ARG A 42 1.31 25.71 7.92
C ARG A 42 -0.04 25.20 8.41
N LEU A 43 -0.01 24.31 9.39
CA LEU A 43 -1.19 23.79 10.08
C LEU A 43 -0.84 23.57 11.55
N ASN A 44 -1.69 24.03 12.47
CA ASN A 44 -1.48 23.90 13.92
C ASN A 44 -0.08 24.35 14.38
N GLY A 45 0.40 25.49 13.86
CA GLY A 45 1.71 26.06 14.18
C GLY A 45 2.91 25.31 13.57
N ARG A 46 2.71 24.20 12.85
CA ARG A 46 3.76 23.41 12.22
C ARG A 46 3.83 23.68 10.73
N ARG A 47 5.05 23.80 10.18
CA ARG A 47 5.28 23.81 8.74
C ARG A 47 5.32 22.39 8.22
N GLU A 48 4.56 22.11 7.19
CA GLU A 48 4.51 20.81 6.52
C GLU A 48 4.67 21.00 5.00
N THR A 49 5.08 19.93 4.31
CA THR A 49 5.22 19.89 2.85
C THR A 49 4.46 18.70 2.30
N LEU A 50 3.60 18.95 1.32
CA LEU A 50 2.93 17.93 0.51
C LEU A 50 3.70 17.75 -0.81
N ALA A 51 4.09 16.52 -1.14
CA ALA A 51 4.54 16.17 -2.49
C ALA A 51 3.32 15.88 -3.38
N ILE A 52 2.99 16.81 -4.28
CA ILE A 52 1.79 16.71 -5.14
C ILE A 52 2.00 15.69 -6.25
N GLY A 53 3.15 15.72 -6.94
CA GLY A 53 3.47 14.75 -7.98
C GLY A 53 4.74 15.13 -8.74
N ARG A 54 5.10 14.32 -9.75
CA ARG A 54 6.23 14.58 -10.64
C ARG A 54 5.72 15.32 -11.88
N TYR A 55 6.42 16.34 -12.33
CA TYR A 55 6.13 16.94 -13.63
C TYR A 55 6.46 15.95 -14.72
N ASP A 56 5.52 15.72 -15.63
CA ASP A 56 5.71 14.86 -16.78
C ASP A 56 5.15 15.55 -18.04
N PRO A 57 6.04 15.94 -18.98
CA PRO A 57 5.67 16.69 -20.17
C PRO A 57 4.87 15.85 -21.18
N SER A 58 4.75 14.53 -21.02
CA SER A 58 3.92 13.71 -21.91
C SER A 58 2.42 13.85 -21.64
N TYR A 59 2.02 14.35 -20.46
CA TYR A 59 0.62 14.62 -20.17
C TYR A 59 0.14 15.89 -20.88
N LYS A 60 -0.39 15.71 -22.09
CA LYS A 60 -0.99 16.79 -22.88
C LYS A 60 -2.48 16.99 -22.60
N LEU A 61 -3.16 15.96 -22.12
CA LEU A 61 -4.58 15.98 -21.76
C LEU A 61 -4.72 16.07 -20.23
N THR A 62 -5.57 16.98 -19.78
CA THR A 62 -5.94 17.09 -18.36
C THR A 62 -6.91 15.96 -18.04
N ARG A 63 -6.58 15.10 -17.08
CA ARG A 63 -7.52 14.10 -16.57
C ARG A 63 -8.68 14.76 -15.82
N ASP A 64 -9.75 14.01 -15.64
CA ASP A 64 -10.84 14.40 -14.74
C ASP A 64 -10.25 14.81 -13.37
N PRO A 65 -10.56 16.02 -12.86
CA PRO A 65 -10.15 16.46 -11.54
C PRO A 65 -10.40 15.44 -10.43
N GLU A 66 -11.50 14.69 -10.49
CA GLU A 66 -11.85 13.68 -9.49
C GLU A 66 -10.89 12.47 -9.52
N ALA A 67 -10.42 12.11 -10.71
CA ALA A 67 -9.47 11.01 -10.90
C ALA A 67 -8.02 11.35 -10.52
N LEU A 68 -7.70 12.63 -10.28
CA LEU A 68 -6.34 13.05 -9.90
C LEU A 68 -5.95 12.56 -8.50
N GLN A 69 -4.77 11.96 -8.42
CA GLN A 69 -4.19 11.42 -7.19
C GLN A 69 -2.84 12.10 -6.89
N TYR A 70 -2.47 12.18 -5.62
CA TYR A 70 -1.15 12.68 -5.24
C TYR A 70 -0.07 11.62 -5.51
N GLY A 71 1.11 12.07 -5.96
CA GLY A 71 2.30 11.24 -6.14
C GLY A 71 2.48 10.63 -7.53
N VAL A 72 1.57 10.90 -8.47
CA VAL A 72 1.67 10.43 -9.86
C VAL A 72 2.39 11.47 -10.75
N GLY A 73 2.61 11.11 -12.02
CA GLY A 73 3.03 12.08 -13.06
C GLY A 73 1.89 13.05 -13.39
N LEU A 74 2.22 14.33 -13.55
CA LEU A 74 1.26 15.43 -13.67
C LEU A 74 1.73 16.49 -14.67
N SER A 75 0.78 17.13 -15.34
CA SER A 75 0.98 18.45 -15.94
C SER A 75 0.97 19.56 -14.87
N LEU A 76 1.43 20.76 -15.23
CA LEU A 76 1.37 21.93 -14.33
C LEU A 76 -0.08 22.28 -13.96
N ARG A 77 -1.02 22.14 -14.90
CA ARG A 77 -2.45 22.40 -14.65
C ARG A 77 -3.02 21.44 -13.61
N GLU A 78 -2.76 20.14 -13.74
CA GLU A 78 -3.23 19.14 -12.78
C GLU A 78 -2.61 19.35 -11.40
N ALA A 79 -1.34 19.77 -11.33
CA ALA A 79 -0.71 20.12 -10.06
C ALA A 79 -1.41 21.30 -9.35
N ARG A 80 -1.86 22.31 -10.11
CA ARG A 80 -2.66 23.43 -9.59
C ARG A 80 -4.05 22.97 -9.14
N THR A 81 -4.71 22.08 -9.88
CA THR A 81 -5.98 21.48 -9.45
C THR A 81 -5.84 20.72 -8.13
N LEU A 82 -4.76 19.94 -7.98
CA LEU A 82 -4.46 19.21 -6.74
C LEU A 82 -4.03 20.13 -5.59
N LEU A 83 -3.41 21.28 -5.89
CA LEU A 83 -3.15 22.35 -4.91
C LEU A 83 -4.47 22.91 -4.36
N ASP A 84 -5.42 23.24 -5.22
CA ASP A 84 -6.70 23.81 -4.80
C ASP A 84 -7.45 22.84 -3.87
N ARG A 85 -7.37 21.52 -4.14
CA ARG A 85 -7.86 20.47 -3.23
C ARG A 85 -7.10 20.47 -1.89
N ALA A 86 -5.77 20.46 -1.94
CA ALA A 86 -4.93 20.42 -0.74
C ALA A 86 -5.15 21.65 0.16
N ARG A 87 -5.37 22.83 -0.42
CA ARG A 87 -5.66 24.05 0.32
C ARG A 87 -6.98 23.97 1.07
N ARG A 88 -8.03 23.41 0.46
CA ARG A 88 -9.32 23.18 1.16
C ARG A 88 -9.17 22.21 2.33
N ASP A 89 -8.33 21.19 2.21
CA ASP A 89 -8.04 20.29 3.33
C ASP A 89 -7.38 21.05 4.48
N VAL A 90 -6.38 21.89 4.18
CA VAL A 90 -5.71 22.72 5.19
C VAL A 90 -6.67 23.72 5.84
N GLU A 91 -7.55 24.35 5.06
CA GLU A 91 -8.60 25.26 5.57
C GLU A 91 -9.57 24.55 6.52
N ARG A 92 -9.80 23.24 6.33
CA ARG A 92 -10.59 22.38 7.22
C ARG A 92 -9.80 21.80 8.40
N GLY A 93 -8.54 22.20 8.56
CA GLY A 93 -7.67 21.68 9.62
C GLY A 93 -7.09 20.29 9.35
N VAL A 94 -7.22 19.77 8.12
CA VAL A 94 -6.74 18.44 7.72
C VAL A 94 -5.39 18.58 7.02
N SER A 95 -4.42 17.74 7.40
CA SER A 95 -3.10 17.71 6.75
C SER A 95 -3.15 16.84 5.49
N PRO A 96 -3.09 17.41 4.27
CA PRO A 96 -3.11 16.61 3.04
C PRO A 96 -1.87 15.72 2.90
N SER A 97 -0.73 16.14 3.47
CA SER A 97 0.49 15.33 3.48
C SER A 97 0.32 14.07 4.35
N ARG A 98 -0.26 14.20 5.55
CA ARG A 98 -0.55 13.04 6.40
C ARG A 98 -1.62 12.15 5.81
N THR A 99 -2.73 12.69 5.32
CA THR A 99 -3.78 11.89 4.64
C THR A 99 -3.22 11.12 3.45
N LYS A 100 -2.30 11.70 2.67
CA LYS A 100 -1.61 10.98 1.59
C LYS A 100 -0.79 9.80 2.13
N VAL A 101 0.01 10.03 3.18
CA VAL A 101 0.86 8.99 3.79
C VAL A 101 0.00 7.89 4.42
N GLU A 102 -1.06 8.24 5.12
CA GLU A 102 -2.03 7.31 5.72
C GLU A 102 -2.69 6.45 4.64
N LYS A 103 -3.24 7.06 3.58
CA LYS A 103 -3.83 6.31 2.45
C LYS A 103 -2.84 5.33 1.82
N ARG A 104 -1.59 5.77 1.62
CA ARG A 104 -0.53 4.89 1.11
C ARG A 104 -0.22 3.77 2.09
N THR A 105 -0.17 4.06 3.38
CA THR A 105 0.14 3.07 4.43
C THR A 105 -0.98 2.03 4.49
N ILE A 106 -2.24 2.45 4.50
CA ILE A 106 -3.41 1.55 4.45
C ILE A 106 -3.38 0.69 3.20
N ALA A 107 -3.08 1.26 2.03
CA ALA A 107 -2.98 0.50 0.79
C ALA A 107 -1.84 -0.53 0.82
N ASP A 108 -0.68 -0.19 1.40
CA ASP A 108 0.45 -1.11 1.54
C ASP A 108 0.19 -2.21 2.58
N GLU A 109 -0.44 -1.85 3.71
CA GLU A 109 -0.88 -2.79 4.74
C GLU A 109 -1.94 -3.77 4.19
N ALA A 110 -2.86 -3.30 3.35
CA ALA A 110 -3.85 -4.17 2.69
C ALA A 110 -3.19 -5.23 1.76
N LEU A 111 -2.02 -4.93 1.20
CA LEU A 111 -1.24 -5.85 0.36
C LEU A 111 -0.29 -6.76 1.16
N SER A 112 -0.19 -6.56 2.47
CA SER A 112 0.63 -7.39 3.36
C SER A 112 -0.07 -8.70 3.69
N PHE A 113 0.67 -9.67 4.24
CA PHE A 113 0.11 -10.96 4.63
C PHE A 113 -0.90 -10.82 5.78
N ALA A 114 -0.69 -9.88 6.70
CA ALA A 114 -1.70 -9.52 7.71
C ALA A 114 -2.94 -8.90 7.05
N GLY A 115 -2.77 -8.03 6.05
CA GLY A 115 -3.86 -7.46 5.25
C GLY A 115 -4.68 -8.51 4.52
N TRP A 116 -4.00 -9.48 3.88
CA TRP A 116 -4.64 -10.66 3.29
C TRP A 116 -5.47 -11.43 4.33
N ALA A 117 -4.94 -11.67 5.53
CA ALA A 117 -5.66 -12.39 6.57
C ALA A 117 -6.92 -11.64 7.03
N VAL A 118 -6.84 -10.32 7.18
CA VAL A 118 -8.01 -9.48 7.50
C VAL A 118 -9.10 -9.65 6.42
N ALA A 119 -8.72 -9.57 5.15
CA ALA A 119 -9.66 -9.76 4.03
C ALA A 119 -10.24 -11.19 3.99
N TYR A 120 -9.41 -12.20 4.25
CA TYR A 120 -9.82 -13.60 4.30
C TYR A 120 -10.90 -13.83 5.36
N PHE A 121 -10.68 -13.36 6.59
CA PHE A 121 -11.66 -13.55 7.65
C PHE A 121 -12.93 -12.72 7.44
N ALA A 122 -12.82 -11.49 6.91
CA ALA A 122 -14.00 -10.69 6.55
C ALA A 122 -14.85 -11.40 5.48
N HIS A 123 -14.22 -12.04 4.50
CA HIS A 123 -14.91 -12.85 3.51
C HIS A 123 -15.60 -14.07 4.14
N LYS A 124 -14.99 -14.73 5.13
CA LYS A 124 -15.59 -15.85 5.86
C LYS A 124 -16.72 -15.44 6.82
N GLU A 125 -16.74 -14.18 7.27
CA GLU A 125 -17.81 -13.62 8.11
C GLU A 125 -19.02 -13.16 7.29
N ASP A 126 -18.83 -12.78 6.03
CA ASP A 126 -19.91 -12.28 5.17
C ASP A 126 -20.88 -13.41 4.76
N PRO A 127 -22.16 -13.37 5.19
CA PRO A 127 -23.16 -14.38 4.82
C PRO A 127 -23.46 -14.42 3.31
N LYS A 128 -23.07 -13.40 2.56
CA LYS A 128 -23.28 -13.30 1.10
C LYS A 128 -22.06 -13.76 0.29
N SER A 129 -20.96 -14.12 0.96
CA SER A 129 -19.72 -14.54 0.30
C SER A 129 -19.85 -15.85 -0.49
N GLY A 130 -20.83 -16.69 -0.12
CA GLY A 130 -20.92 -18.07 -0.61
C GLY A 130 -19.84 -19.00 -0.03
N ALA A 131 -19.01 -18.51 0.90
CA ALA A 131 -18.05 -19.33 1.60
C ALA A 131 -18.74 -20.17 2.69
N GLU A 132 -18.09 -21.27 3.06
CA GLU A 132 -18.46 -22.01 4.27
C GLU A 132 -18.51 -21.06 5.48
N MET A 133 -19.70 -20.94 6.08
CA MET A 133 -19.92 -20.12 7.26
C MET A 133 -19.39 -20.84 8.50
N LEU A 134 -18.37 -20.25 9.11
CA LEU A 134 -17.85 -20.70 10.39
C LEU A 134 -18.55 -19.94 11.53
N ALA A 135 -18.65 -20.56 12.70
CA ALA A 135 -19.13 -19.87 13.89
C ALA A 135 -18.23 -18.67 14.23
N GLU A 136 -18.82 -17.58 14.77
CA GLU A 136 -18.10 -16.37 15.15
C GLU A 136 -16.94 -16.66 16.13
N SER A 137 -17.17 -17.54 17.10
CA SER A 137 -16.15 -17.99 18.05
C SER A 137 -14.97 -18.69 17.36
N THR A 138 -15.25 -19.53 16.36
CA THR A 138 -14.22 -20.20 15.54
C THR A 138 -13.42 -19.19 14.74
N LEU A 139 -14.08 -18.20 14.13
CA LEU A 139 -13.42 -17.14 13.37
C LEU A 139 -12.54 -16.26 14.26
N ALA A 140 -13.04 -15.84 15.41
CA ALA A 140 -12.28 -15.09 16.40
C ALA A 140 -11.05 -15.88 16.89
N PHE A 141 -11.21 -17.17 17.16
CA PHE A 141 -10.12 -18.05 17.56
C PHE A 141 -9.05 -18.20 16.47
N ARG A 142 -9.47 -18.50 15.23
CA ARG A 142 -8.56 -18.63 14.09
C ARG A 142 -7.81 -17.33 13.82
N ARG A 143 -8.50 -16.19 13.87
CA ARG A 143 -7.93 -14.85 13.69
C ARG A 143 -6.89 -14.52 14.76
N SER A 144 -7.20 -14.77 16.02
CA SER A 144 -6.28 -14.54 17.15
C SER A 144 -5.01 -15.41 17.04
N THR A 145 -5.18 -16.69 16.73
CA THR A 145 -4.06 -17.64 16.60
C THR A 145 -3.19 -17.31 15.38
N PHE A 146 -3.78 -16.99 14.23
CA PHE A 146 -3.05 -16.49 13.06
C PHE A 146 -2.17 -15.30 13.44
N ARG A 147 -2.77 -14.28 14.07
CA ARG A 147 -2.08 -13.04 14.47
C ARG A 147 -0.90 -13.33 15.38
N ARG A 148 -1.08 -14.21 16.36
CA ARG A 148 -0.03 -14.55 17.34
C ARG A 148 1.13 -15.31 16.71
N VAL A 149 0.87 -16.16 15.73
CA VAL A 149 1.86 -17.09 15.16
C VAL A 149 2.58 -16.49 13.95
N LEU A 150 1.84 -15.85 13.04
CA LEU A 150 2.36 -15.46 11.73
C LEU A 150 2.72 -13.97 11.64
N ASP A 151 1.97 -13.08 12.28
CA ASP A 151 2.24 -11.64 12.16
C ASP A 151 3.65 -11.22 12.62
N PRO A 152 4.22 -11.76 13.72
CA PRO A 152 5.55 -11.35 14.17
C PRO A 152 6.64 -11.56 13.12
N ALA A 153 6.54 -12.61 12.31
CA ALA A 153 7.53 -12.96 11.29
C ALA A 153 7.17 -12.47 9.89
N PHE A 154 5.87 -12.43 9.56
CA PHE A 154 5.39 -12.32 8.19
C PHE A 154 4.32 -11.26 7.98
N GLY A 155 3.72 -10.72 9.03
CA GLY A 155 2.55 -9.85 8.90
C GLY A 155 2.77 -8.63 8.01
N LYS A 156 3.98 -8.05 8.04
CA LYS A 156 4.38 -6.89 7.24
C LYS A 156 4.90 -7.23 5.84
N LEU A 157 5.10 -8.50 5.53
CA LEU A 157 5.59 -8.94 4.22
C LEU A 157 4.43 -9.01 3.24
N LYS A 158 4.68 -8.68 1.98
CA LYS A 158 3.74 -8.98 0.90
C LYS A 158 3.67 -10.48 0.67
N LEU A 159 2.57 -10.95 0.08
CA LEU A 159 2.38 -12.36 -0.17
C LEU A 159 3.53 -12.96 -1.01
N GLU A 160 3.98 -12.23 -2.04
CA GLU A 160 5.12 -12.61 -2.90
C GLU A 160 6.45 -12.75 -2.16
N GLU A 161 6.59 -12.10 -1.00
CA GLU A 161 7.80 -12.17 -0.17
C GLU A 161 7.78 -13.38 0.77
N ILE A 162 6.62 -14.03 0.93
CA ILE A 162 6.48 -15.28 1.67
C ILE A 162 7.08 -16.41 0.84
N THR A 163 8.21 -16.95 1.29
CA THR A 163 8.95 -18.02 0.58
C THR A 163 9.08 -19.26 1.44
N PRO A 164 9.23 -20.47 0.86
CA PRO A 164 9.42 -21.70 1.63
C PRO A 164 10.57 -21.60 2.63
N THR A 165 11.66 -20.93 2.24
CA THR A 165 12.83 -20.69 3.09
C THR A 165 12.51 -19.83 4.32
N ARG A 166 11.66 -18.81 4.17
CA ARG A 166 11.21 -17.98 5.30
C ARG A 166 10.27 -18.77 6.22
N LEU A 167 9.35 -19.54 5.65
CA LEU A 167 8.39 -20.34 6.40
C LEU A 167 9.07 -21.41 7.28
N LYS A 168 10.16 -22.01 6.79
CA LYS A 168 10.99 -22.94 7.57
C LYS A 168 11.66 -22.34 8.81
N ARG A 169 11.67 -21.01 8.97
CA ARG A 169 12.23 -20.33 10.15
C ARG A 169 11.24 -20.21 11.31
N LEU A 170 9.97 -20.57 11.09
CA LEU A 170 9.02 -20.68 12.19
C LEU A 170 9.47 -21.78 13.18
N PRO A 171 9.05 -21.69 14.46
CA PRO A 171 9.35 -22.72 15.45
C PRO A 171 8.95 -24.13 14.97
N PRO A 172 9.61 -25.19 15.47
CA PRO A 172 9.35 -26.56 15.02
C PRO A 172 7.92 -27.08 15.21
N GLY A 173 7.04 -26.39 15.93
CA GLY A 173 5.61 -26.71 16.01
C GLY A 173 4.79 -26.25 14.78
N ASN A 174 5.34 -25.36 13.97
CA ASN A 174 4.66 -24.67 12.86
C ASN A 174 5.31 -25.04 11.51
N ARG A 175 5.66 -26.32 11.34
CA ARG A 175 6.47 -26.79 10.21
C ARG A 175 5.78 -26.57 8.87
N LEU A 176 6.61 -26.23 7.87
CA LEU A 176 6.22 -26.31 6.47
C LEU A 176 6.17 -27.79 6.04
N GLU A 177 4.99 -28.28 5.72
CA GLU A 177 4.74 -29.69 5.35
C GLU A 177 4.10 -29.75 3.97
N ALA A 178 4.62 -30.60 3.08
CA ALA A 178 3.96 -30.90 1.81
C ALA A 178 2.72 -31.77 2.06
N LEU A 179 1.57 -31.37 1.52
CA LEU A 179 0.32 -32.12 1.63
C LEU A 179 0.27 -33.28 0.62
N LYS A 180 -0.49 -34.31 0.97
CA LYS A 180 -0.67 -35.55 0.18
C LYS A 180 -2.13 -35.74 -0.22
N GLY A 181 -2.41 -36.74 -1.05
CA GLY A 181 -3.78 -37.08 -1.50
C GLY A 181 -4.38 -35.98 -2.37
N ASP A 182 -5.64 -35.61 -2.12
CA ASP A 182 -6.40 -34.61 -2.89
C ASP A 182 -5.80 -33.20 -2.83
N ARG A 183 -4.87 -32.96 -1.88
CA ARG A 183 -4.14 -31.69 -1.74
C ARG A 183 -2.68 -31.80 -2.16
N ALA A 184 -2.31 -32.83 -2.93
CA ALA A 184 -0.97 -32.95 -3.50
C ALA A 184 -0.58 -31.69 -4.28
N GLY A 185 0.68 -31.25 -4.11
CA GLY A 185 1.18 -29.99 -4.68
C GLY A 185 0.95 -28.74 -3.82
N GLN A 186 0.24 -28.88 -2.69
CA GLN A 186 0.12 -27.82 -1.68
C GLN A 186 1.14 -28.00 -0.56
N TYR A 187 1.54 -26.89 0.06
CA TYR A 187 2.33 -26.89 1.28
C TYR A 187 1.54 -26.21 2.38
N SER A 188 1.74 -26.62 3.62
CA SER A 188 1.02 -26.05 4.76
C SER A 188 1.92 -25.70 5.92
N ILE A 189 1.49 -24.71 6.70
CA ILE A 189 2.04 -24.37 8.00
C ILE A 189 0.98 -24.62 9.05
N ARG A 190 1.30 -25.45 10.03
CA ARG A 190 0.44 -25.67 11.18
C ARG A 190 0.37 -24.40 12.03
N LEU A 191 -0.84 -23.97 12.39
CA LEU A 191 -1.02 -22.88 13.36
C LEU A 191 -1.26 -23.41 14.77
N ASN A 192 -2.03 -24.49 14.87
CA ASN A 192 -2.23 -25.31 16.06
C ASN A 192 -2.71 -26.71 15.63
N ASP A 193 -3.22 -27.50 16.57
CA ASP A 193 -3.69 -28.87 16.30
C ASP A 193 -5.03 -28.92 15.52
N GLU A 194 -5.73 -27.79 15.40
CA GLU A 194 -7.04 -27.73 14.74
C GLU A 194 -6.94 -27.27 13.28
N PHE A 195 -6.01 -26.36 12.96
CA PHE A 195 -5.96 -25.76 11.62
C PHE A 195 -4.56 -25.33 11.16
N ARG A 196 -4.46 -25.14 9.83
CA ARG A 196 -3.24 -24.81 9.10
C ARG A 196 -3.49 -23.71 8.07
N VAL A 197 -2.42 -23.05 7.63
CA VAL A 197 -2.43 -22.22 6.41
C VAL A 197 -1.84 -23.03 5.27
N CYS A 198 -2.58 -23.21 4.19
CA CYS A 198 -2.17 -23.89 2.97
C CYS A 198 -1.74 -22.87 1.90
N PHE A 199 -0.74 -23.24 1.12
CA PHE A 199 -0.14 -22.48 0.04
C PHE A 199 -0.03 -23.37 -1.20
N LYS A 200 -0.41 -22.86 -2.36
CA LYS A 200 0.09 -23.37 -3.65
C LYS A 200 1.28 -22.53 -4.09
N TRP A 201 2.15 -23.10 -4.91
CA TRP A 201 3.35 -22.41 -5.41
C TRP A 201 3.43 -22.49 -6.92
N GLU A 202 3.59 -21.34 -7.56
CA GLU A 202 3.81 -21.22 -9.01
C GLU A 202 4.91 -20.18 -9.21
N ASN A 203 5.92 -20.50 -10.04
CA ASN A 203 7.07 -19.62 -10.29
C ASN A 203 7.75 -19.08 -9.01
N ALA A 204 7.87 -19.93 -7.98
CA ALA A 204 8.42 -19.60 -6.66
C ALA A 204 7.64 -18.52 -5.86
N GLN A 205 6.42 -18.19 -6.29
CA GLN A 205 5.51 -17.30 -5.56
C GLN A 205 4.34 -18.09 -4.97
N PRO A 206 3.88 -17.76 -3.76
CA PRO A 206 2.71 -18.40 -3.20
C PRO A 206 1.46 -17.81 -3.84
N TYR A 207 0.52 -18.70 -4.16
CA TYR A 207 -0.80 -18.34 -4.64
C TYR A 207 -1.84 -19.26 -3.98
N ASN A 208 -3.12 -18.89 -4.10
CA ASN A 208 -4.24 -19.64 -3.55
C ASN A 208 -4.01 -20.04 -2.07
N VAL A 209 -3.77 -19.03 -1.24
CA VAL A 209 -3.53 -19.22 0.19
C VAL A 209 -4.87 -19.34 0.91
N GLU A 210 -4.98 -20.35 1.77
CA GLU A 210 -6.22 -20.70 2.46
C GLU A 210 -5.95 -21.10 3.91
N ILE A 211 -6.89 -20.82 4.81
CA ILE A 211 -6.90 -21.40 6.15
C ILE A 211 -7.82 -22.63 6.14
N CYS A 212 -7.29 -23.78 6.55
CA CYS A 212 -7.99 -25.06 6.46
C CYS A 212 -7.89 -25.83 7.76
N ASP A 213 -8.91 -26.62 8.05
CA ASP A 213 -8.88 -27.55 9.15
C ASP A 213 -7.86 -28.66 8.91
N TYR A 214 -7.42 -29.26 10.02
CA TYR A 214 -6.51 -30.38 9.99
C TYR A 214 -7.18 -31.67 9.48
N HIS A 215 -8.49 -31.78 9.69
CA HIS A 215 -9.32 -32.97 9.47
C HIS A 215 -10.11 -32.95 8.15
#